data_AF-A0A212TEF9-F1
#
_entry.id   AF-A0A212TEF9-F1
#
_cell.length_a   1.000
_cell.length_b   1.000
_cell.length_c   1.000
_cell.angle_alpha   90.00
_cell.angle_beta   90.00
_cell.angle_gamma   90.00
#
_symmetry.space_group_name_H-M   'P 1'
#
loop_
_entity.id
_entity.type
_entity.pdbx_description
1 polymer ?
#
loop_
_entity_poly.entity_id
_entity_poly.type
_entity_poly.pdbx_seq_one_letter_code
_entity_poly.pdbx_strand_id
1 'polypeptide(L)'
;MKNSTLRLLALAAGLSLTTAGCTGDSADDATHDASAASPAEAGEGATEAQKAARDHLDAAGFSRSGLVDQLVADGHTKDEATAAVGALDADWSAQAKRSARMHLDLSGFSRKGLLEQLRFDGYTQEQATAGVKALKINEAAQARRVAKSYLKYSSFSRKGLVDQLVFDGFPKAEATRAVQGLDVDYREQAEKSATKHLQEKKVPEKELVEMLREDGYTSAQARAGAKAARG
;
A
#
# COMPACT_ATOMS: atom_id res chain seq x y z
N MET A 1 21.38 7.15 22.00
CA MET A 1 19.96 7.42 21.69
C MET A 1 19.63 6.65 20.43
N LYS A 2 18.74 5.66 20.53
CA LYS A 2 18.40 4.74 19.43
C LYS A 2 17.30 5.41 18.59
N ASN A 3 17.55 5.61 17.30
CA ASN A 3 16.57 6.17 16.38
C ASN A 3 15.53 5.10 16.06
N SER A 4 14.37 5.19 16.71
CA SER A 4 13.24 4.29 16.51
C SER A 4 12.49 4.69 15.24
N THR A 5 12.87 4.09 14.12
CA THR A 5 12.11 4.08 12.87
C THR A 5 10.82 3.29 13.10
N LEU A 6 9.67 3.96 13.24
CA LEU A 6 8.36 3.28 13.22
C LEU A 6 8.10 2.74 11.81
N ARG A 7 8.41 1.46 11.60
CA ARG A 7 7.83 0.66 10.51
C ARG A 7 6.42 0.30 10.94
N LEU A 8 5.44 0.74 10.15
CA LEU A 8 4.06 0.29 10.22
C LEU A 8 4.05 -1.24 10.03
N LEU A 9 3.80 -1.99 11.11
CA LEU A 9 3.62 -3.44 11.06
C LEU A 9 2.30 -3.72 10.34
N ALA A 10 2.38 -4.25 9.13
CA ALA A 10 1.28 -5.02 8.57
C ALA A 10 1.13 -6.30 9.41
N LEU A 11 -0.09 -6.54 9.88
CA LEU A 11 -0.48 -7.68 10.68
C LEU A 11 -0.37 -8.97 9.83
N ALA A 12 0.78 -9.64 9.90
CA ALA A 12 0.92 -11.01 9.42
C ALA A 12 0.48 -11.97 10.54
N ALA A 13 -0.70 -12.58 10.37
CA ALA A 13 -1.14 -13.67 11.21
C ALA A 13 -0.30 -14.92 10.90
N GLY A 14 0.47 -15.34 11.91
CA GLY A 14 0.77 -16.72 12.31
C GLY A 14 1.27 -17.72 11.27
N LEU A 15 2.49 -18.24 11.51
CA LEU A 15 2.61 -19.67 11.85
C LEU A 15 3.96 -19.94 12.55
N SER A 16 3.89 -20.53 13.74
CA SER A 16 5.03 -21.00 14.49
C SER A 16 5.65 -22.23 13.84
N LEU A 17 6.99 -22.23 13.82
CA LEU A 17 7.85 -23.33 13.42
C LEU A 17 7.91 -24.36 14.58
N THR A 18 7.59 -25.62 14.30
CA THR A 18 8.02 -26.77 15.13
C THR A 18 9.06 -27.58 14.35
N THR A 19 10.17 -27.84 15.03
CA THR A 19 11.32 -28.57 14.51
C THR A 19 11.19 -30.08 14.73
N ALA A 20 11.72 -30.80 13.74
CA ALA A 20 12.51 -32.02 13.84
C ALA A 20 11.88 -33.33 14.36
N GLY A 21 11.95 -34.32 13.48
CA GLY A 21 12.34 -35.69 13.85
C GLY A 21 11.28 -36.74 13.62
N CYS A 22 11.41 -37.51 12.53
CA CYS A 22 11.53 -38.97 12.60
C CYS A 22 11.91 -39.52 11.22
N THR A 23 13.07 -40.16 11.17
CA THR A 23 13.62 -40.96 10.08
C THR A 23 12.85 -42.27 9.95
N GLY A 24 12.55 -42.68 8.72
CA GLY A 24 12.02 -44.00 8.38
C GLY A 24 12.34 -44.30 6.91
N ASP A 25 13.39 -45.08 6.73
CA ASP A 25 13.84 -45.72 5.50
C ASP A 25 12.76 -46.62 4.88
N SER A 26 12.68 -46.66 3.55
CA SER A 26 12.75 -47.88 2.74
C SER A 26 12.34 -47.60 1.29
N ALA A 27 13.26 -47.94 0.39
CA ALA A 27 13.01 -48.09 -1.03
C ALA A 27 12.09 -49.30 -1.26
N ASP A 28 11.15 -49.17 -2.19
CA ASP A 28 10.88 -50.29 -3.09
C ASP A 28 10.30 -49.84 -4.43
N ASP A 29 10.85 -50.49 -5.44
CA ASP A 29 10.59 -50.41 -6.86
C ASP A 29 9.24 -51.08 -7.16
N ALA A 30 8.35 -50.37 -7.85
CA ALA A 30 7.18 -50.97 -8.47
C ALA A 30 6.84 -50.23 -9.76
N THR A 31 7.34 -50.80 -10.84
CA THR A 31 6.89 -50.61 -12.21
C THR A 31 5.36 -50.72 -12.32
N HIS A 32 4.72 -49.69 -12.87
CA HIS A 32 3.42 -49.82 -13.54
C HIS A 32 3.30 -48.83 -14.69
N ASP A 33 3.52 -49.41 -15.87
CA ASP A 33 2.73 -49.28 -17.09
C ASP A 33 2.21 -47.90 -17.51
N ALA A 34 2.65 -47.51 -18.71
CA ALA A 34 2.19 -46.36 -19.44
C ALA A 34 0.76 -46.59 -19.95
N SER A 35 -0.24 -46.03 -19.24
CA SER A 35 -1.55 -45.79 -19.84
C SER A 35 -1.61 -44.36 -20.35
N ALA A 36 -1.46 -44.23 -21.66
CA ALA A 36 -1.72 -43.00 -22.40
C ALA A 36 -3.19 -42.59 -22.19
N ALA A 37 -3.41 -41.58 -21.35
CA ALA A 37 -4.69 -40.89 -21.28
C ALA A 37 -4.87 -40.05 -22.55
N SER A 38 -5.75 -40.54 -23.43
CA SER A 38 -6.27 -39.81 -24.58
C SER A 38 -6.91 -38.48 -24.14
N PRO A 39 -6.93 -37.43 -24.97
CA PRO A 39 -7.43 -36.12 -24.59
C PRO A 39 -8.95 -36.19 -24.39
N ALA A 40 -9.40 -36.14 -23.13
CA ALA A 40 -10.80 -35.94 -22.83
C ALA A 40 -11.19 -34.51 -23.23
N GLU A 41 -11.90 -34.43 -24.36
CA GLU A 41 -13.19 -33.75 -24.50
C GLU A 41 -13.31 -32.42 -23.73
N ALA A 42 -13.14 -31.32 -24.46
CA ALA A 42 -13.57 -30.01 -24.03
C ALA A 42 -15.12 -29.98 -23.97
N GLY A 43 -15.69 -30.09 -22.77
CA GLY A 43 -17.12 -29.84 -22.52
C GLY A 43 -17.59 -30.11 -21.09
N GLU A 44 -18.34 -29.16 -20.52
CA GLU A 44 -19.31 -29.25 -19.38
C GLU A 44 -18.84 -28.93 -17.94
N GLY A 45 -19.32 -27.76 -17.44
CA GLY A 45 -19.41 -27.39 -16.02
C GLY A 45 -18.18 -26.70 -15.42
N ALA A 46 -18.17 -25.36 -15.33
CA ALA A 46 -17.16 -24.66 -14.53
C ALA A 46 -17.20 -25.16 -13.08
N THR A 47 -16.04 -25.49 -12.50
CA THR A 47 -15.96 -25.97 -11.10
C THR A 47 -16.45 -24.90 -10.13
N GLU A 48 -16.79 -25.27 -8.90
CA GLU A 48 -17.21 -24.27 -7.89
C GLU A 48 -16.13 -23.20 -7.67
N ALA A 49 -14.87 -23.62 -7.56
CA ALA A 49 -13.74 -22.70 -7.46
C ALA A 49 -13.63 -21.78 -8.70
N GLN A 50 -13.94 -22.25 -9.90
CA GLN A 50 -13.96 -21.41 -11.10
C GLN A 50 -15.12 -20.40 -11.11
N LYS A 51 -16.30 -20.78 -10.59
CA LYS A 51 -17.42 -19.84 -10.41
C LYS A 51 -17.06 -18.76 -9.40
N ALA A 52 -16.58 -19.16 -8.22
CA ALA A 52 -16.12 -18.24 -7.19
C ALA A 52 -15.02 -17.29 -7.70
N ALA A 53 -14.07 -17.81 -8.48
CA ALA A 53 -13.01 -16.99 -9.06
C ALA A 53 -13.57 -15.90 -10.01
N ARG A 54 -14.58 -16.23 -10.81
CA ARG A 54 -15.26 -15.27 -11.69
C ARG A 54 -16.05 -14.24 -10.88
N ASP A 55 -16.77 -14.67 -9.85
CA ASP A 55 -17.55 -13.78 -8.99
C ASP A 55 -16.64 -12.74 -8.30
N HIS A 56 -15.45 -13.16 -7.84
CA HIS A 56 -14.44 -12.24 -7.30
C HIS A 56 -13.93 -11.25 -8.34
N LEU A 57 -13.62 -11.72 -9.55
CA LEU A 57 -13.17 -10.85 -10.65
C LEU A 57 -14.27 -9.90 -11.14
N ASP A 58 -15.54 -10.23 -10.93
CA ASP A 58 -16.68 -9.36 -11.20
C ASP A 58 -16.86 -8.32 -10.11
N ALA A 59 -16.56 -8.65 -8.85
CA ALA A 59 -16.66 -7.74 -7.70
C ALA A 59 -15.49 -6.74 -7.62
N ALA A 60 -14.25 -7.19 -7.82
CA ALA A 60 -13.05 -6.39 -7.61
C ALA A 60 -11.90 -6.77 -8.58
N GLY A 61 -10.79 -6.02 -8.52
CA GLY A 61 -9.58 -6.34 -9.27
C GLY A 61 -8.64 -7.21 -8.44
N PHE A 62 -8.19 -8.33 -9.02
CA PHE A 62 -7.24 -9.25 -8.38
C PHE A 62 -6.04 -9.57 -9.27
N SER A 63 -4.87 -9.70 -8.64
CA SER A 63 -3.74 -10.37 -9.26
C SER A 63 -4.00 -11.87 -9.33
N ARG A 64 -3.25 -12.58 -10.19
CA ARG A 64 -3.39 -14.03 -10.30
C ARG A 64 -3.12 -14.72 -8.95
N SER A 65 -2.05 -14.35 -8.26
CA SER A 65 -1.73 -14.93 -6.95
C SER A 65 -2.74 -14.49 -5.87
N GLY A 66 -3.14 -13.21 -5.88
CA GLY A 66 -4.13 -12.71 -4.92
C GLY A 66 -5.50 -13.39 -5.06
N LEU A 67 -5.92 -13.72 -6.29
CA LEU A 67 -7.16 -14.48 -6.51
C LEU A 67 -7.02 -15.93 -6.02
N VAL A 68 -5.85 -16.57 -6.20
CA VAL A 68 -5.61 -17.90 -5.62
C VAL A 68 -5.67 -17.86 -4.10
N ASP A 69 -5.02 -16.87 -3.47
CA ASP A 69 -5.03 -16.71 -2.02
C ASP A 69 -6.45 -16.44 -1.49
N GLN A 70 -7.26 -15.65 -2.22
CA GLN A 70 -8.65 -15.40 -1.87
C GLN A 70 -9.49 -16.69 -1.90
N LEU A 71 -9.37 -17.52 -2.93
CA LEU A 71 -10.11 -18.78 -3.01
C LEU A 71 -9.70 -19.76 -1.91
N VAL A 72 -8.42 -19.76 -1.52
CA VAL A 72 -7.96 -20.55 -0.36
C VAL A 72 -8.60 -20.03 0.93
N ALA A 73 -8.70 -18.71 1.09
CA ALA A 73 -9.40 -18.11 2.23
C ALA A 73 -10.90 -18.44 2.24
N ASP A 74 -11.52 -18.63 1.08
CA ASP A 74 -12.91 -19.06 0.93
C ASP A 74 -13.11 -20.57 1.17
N GLY A 75 -12.03 -21.31 1.42
CA GLY A 75 -12.07 -22.73 1.81
C GLY A 75 -11.73 -23.73 0.70
N HIS A 76 -11.33 -23.27 -0.49
CA HIS A 76 -10.83 -24.16 -1.53
C HIS A 76 -9.42 -24.67 -1.21
N THR A 77 -9.08 -25.88 -1.66
CA THR A 77 -7.69 -26.33 -1.57
C THR A 77 -6.79 -25.48 -2.49
N LYS A 78 -5.50 -25.40 -2.17
CA LYS A 78 -4.53 -24.66 -2.98
C LYS A 78 -4.48 -25.15 -4.43
N ASP A 79 -4.61 -26.45 -4.64
CA ASP A 79 -4.57 -27.05 -5.98
C ASP A 79 -5.84 -26.72 -6.77
N GLU A 80 -7.02 -26.80 -6.15
CA GLU A 80 -8.29 -26.37 -6.77
C GLU A 80 -8.26 -24.88 -7.13
N ALA A 81 -7.82 -24.01 -6.22
CA ALA A 81 -7.71 -22.57 -6.46
C ALA A 81 -6.74 -22.27 -7.60
N THR A 82 -5.56 -22.91 -7.61
CA THR A 82 -4.55 -22.72 -8.65
C THR A 82 -5.06 -23.19 -10.02
N ALA A 83 -5.72 -24.35 -10.07
CA ALA A 83 -6.32 -24.89 -11.29
C ALA A 83 -7.48 -24.00 -11.79
N ALA A 84 -8.35 -23.53 -10.89
CA ALA A 84 -9.48 -22.67 -11.22
C ALA A 84 -9.01 -21.34 -11.83
N VAL A 85 -8.07 -20.66 -11.16
CA VAL A 85 -7.52 -19.39 -11.65
C VAL A 85 -6.68 -19.60 -12.93
N GLY A 86 -5.97 -20.73 -13.05
CA GLY A 86 -5.21 -21.09 -14.24
C GLY A 86 -6.06 -21.34 -15.49
N ALA A 87 -7.31 -21.74 -15.31
CA ALA A 87 -8.27 -21.96 -16.40
C ALA A 87 -9.01 -20.69 -16.84
N LEU A 88 -8.79 -19.55 -16.17
CA LEU A 88 -9.42 -18.28 -16.55
C LEU A 88 -8.69 -17.63 -17.71
N ASP A 89 -9.44 -17.20 -18.73
CA ASP A 89 -8.98 -16.30 -19.78
C ASP A 89 -9.12 -14.83 -19.33
N ALA A 90 -8.42 -14.48 -18.24
CA ALA A 90 -8.49 -13.15 -17.65
C ALA A 90 -7.39 -12.22 -18.19
N ASP A 91 -7.76 -11.00 -18.58
CA ASP A 91 -6.79 -9.92 -18.82
C ASP A 91 -6.28 -9.38 -17.48
N TRP A 92 -5.15 -9.93 -17.02
CA TRP A 92 -4.52 -9.53 -15.77
C TRP A 92 -4.04 -8.07 -15.76
N SER A 93 -3.76 -7.47 -16.92
CA SER A 93 -3.43 -6.04 -17.00
C SER A 93 -4.69 -5.17 -16.82
N ALA A 94 -5.84 -5.62 -17.33
CA ALA A 94 -7.13 -4.99 -17.04
C ALA A 94 -7.50 -5.11 -15.56
N GLN A 95 -7.22 -6.25 -14.92
CA GLN A 95 -7.40 -6.42 -13.47
C GLN A 95 -6.48 -5.47 -12.67
N ALA A 96 -5.21 -5.33 -13.07
CA ALA A 96 -4.29 -4.37 -12.47
C ALA A 96 -4.80 -2.92 -12.56
N LYS A 97 -5.37 -2.53 -13.71
CA LYS A 97 -6.03 -1.23 -13.88
C LYS A 97 -7.22 -1.05 -12.93
N ARG A 98 -8.02 -2.10 -12.75
CA ARG A 98 -9.18 -2.11 -11.82
C ARG A 98 -8.71 -1.94 -10.37
N SER A 99 -7.74 -2.73 -9.92
CA SER A 99 -7.15 -2.57 -8.57
C SER A 99 -6.53 -1.19 -8.37
N ALA A 100 -5.80 -0.67 -9.35
CA ALA A 100 -5.23 0.66 -9.29
C ALA A 100 -6.31 1.75 -9.12
N ARG A 101 -7.45 1.63 -9.80
CA ARG A 101 -8.57 2.54 -9.62
C ARG A 101 -9.12 2.47 -8.20
N MET A 102 -9.37 1.27 -7.68
CA MET A 102 -9.89 1.08 -6.32
C MET A 102 -8.95 1.69 -5.27
N HIS A 103 -7.64 1.47 -5.39
CA HIS A 103 -6.64 2.07 -4.51
C HIS A 103 -6.69 3.60 -4.52
N LEU A 104 -6.80 4.21 -5.71
CA LEU A 104 -6.91 5.66 -5.86
C LEU A 104 -8.22 6.23 -5.32
N ASP A 105 -9.30 5.45 -5.32
CA ASP A 105 -10.60 5.88 -4.82
C ASP A 105 -10.69 5.74 -3.29
N LEU A 106 -10.09 4.69 -2.73
CA LEU A 106 -10.02 4.45 -1.28
C LEU A 106 -9.02 5.37 -0.57
N SER A 107 -7.86 5.59 -1.18
CA SER A 107 -6.79 6.41 -0.60
C SER A 107 -6.03 7.21 -1.67
N GLY A 108 -5.10 8.06 -1.25
CA GLY A 108 -4.28 8.84 -2.17
C GLY A 108 -2.97 8.13 -2.46
N PHE A 109 -2.62 7.97 -3.74
CA PHE A 109 -1.34 7.40 -4.17
C PHE A 109 -0.64 8.28 -5.19
N SER A 110 0.70 8.31 -5.11
CA SER A 110 1.54 8.73 -6.24
C SER A 110 1.54 7.62 -7.30
N ARG A 111 1.82 7.93 -8.58
CA ARG A 111 1.99 6.87 -9.60
C ARG A 111 3.02 5.83 -9.19
N LYS A 112 4.15 6.28 -8.61
CA LYS A 112 5.21 5.39 -8.14
C LYS A 112 4.73 4.50 -7.01
N GLY A 113 4.08 5.09 -6.00
CA GLY A 113 3.51 4.34 -4.87
C GLY A 113 2.45 3.33 -5.32
N LEU A 114 1.59 3.72 -6.28
CA LEU A 114 0.58 2.84 -6.83
C LEU A 114 1.18 1.66 -7.59
N LEU A 115 2.26 1.88 -8.34
CA LEU A 115 2.99 0.81 -9.01
C LEU A 115 3.54 -0.21 -8.02
N GLU A 116 4.21 0.26 -6.96
CA GLU A 116 4.75 -0.62 -5.92
C GLU A 116 3.63 -1.33 -5.15
N GLN A 117 2.50 -0.66 -4.90
CA GLN A 117 1.34 -1.28 -4.27
C GLN A 117 0.80 -2.44 -5.10
N LEU A 118 0.63 -2.27 -6.41
CA LEU A 118 0.18 -3.37 -7.28
C LEU A 118 1.17 -4.54 -7.29
N ARG A 119 2.48 -4.26 -7.26
CA ARG A 119 3.49 -5.34 -7.17
C ARG A 119 3.40 -6.07 -5.83
N PHE A 120 3.16 -5.34 -4.75
CA PHE A 120 2.90 -5.92 -3.43
C PHE A 120 1.63 -6.78 -3.45
N ASP A 121 0.58 -6.35 -4.15
CA ASP A 121 -0.66 -7.11 -4.35
C ASP A 121 -0.48 -8.34 -5.26
N GLY A 122 0.73 -8.61 -5.78
CA GLY A 122 1.07 -9.81 -6.54
C GLY A 122 0.99 -9.67 -8.07
N TYR A 123 0.80 -8.46 -8.60
CA TYR A 123 0.90 -8.24 -10.05
C TYR A 123 2.35 -8.29 -10.52
N THR A 124 2.59 -8.76 -11.75
CA THR A 124 3.93 -8.63 -12.37
C THR A 124 4.26 -7.16 -12.62
N GLN A 125 5.55 -6.86 -12.82
CA GLN A 125 6.00 -5.52 -13.16
C GLN A 125 5.28 -4.98 -14.41
N GLU A 126 5.11 -5.81 -15.42
CA GLU A 126 4.48 -5.47 -16.69
C GLU A 126 2.98 -5.18 -16.49
N GLN A 127 2.26 -6.03 -15.74
CA GLN A 127 0.85 -5.85 -15.44
C GLN A 127 0.60 -4.57 -14.63
N ALA A 128 1.38 -4.36 -13.56
CA ALA A 128 1.29 -3.15 -12.75
C ALA A 128 1.56 -1.89 -13.58
N THR A 129 2.61 -1.92 -14.42
CA THR A 129 2.97 -0.80 -15.29
C THR A 129 1.85 -0.52 -16.30
N ALA A 130 1.31 -1.55 -16.95
CA ALA A 130 0.21 -1.42 -17.89
C ALA A 130 -1.05 -0.86 -17.23
N GLY A 131 -1.41 -1.39 -16.05
CA GLY A 131 -2.57 -0.95 -15.27
C GLY A 131 -2.50 0.53 -14.87
N VAL A 132 -1.36 0.97 -14.32
CA VAL A 132 -1.15 2.37 -13.94
C VAL A 132 -1.11 3.28 -15.17
N LYS A 133 -0.44 2.87 -16.26
CA LYS A 133 -0.35 3.66 -17.50
C LYS A 133 -1.71 3.85 -18.18
N ALA A 134 -2.61 2.88 -18.04
CA ALA A 134 -3.97 2.96 -18.58
C ALA A 134 -4.87 3.96 -17.83
N LEU A 135 -4.42 4.54 -16.72
CA LEU A 135 -5.16 5.50 -15.93
C LEU A 135 -4.68 6.94 -16.16
N LYS A 136 -5.64 7.85 -16.33
CA LYS A 136 -5.39 9.30 -16.28
C LYS A 136 -5.35 9.78 -14.83
N ILE A 137 -4.18 9.67 -14.20
CA ILE A 137 -3.97 10.07 -12.81
C ILE A 137 -3.60 11.56 -12.71
N ASN A 138 -4.39 12.31 -11.95
CA ASN A 138 -4.07 13.69 -11.58
C ASN A 138 -3.25 13.69 -10.27
N GLU A 139 -1.93 13.74 -10.39
CA GLU A 139 -0.98 13.66 -9.27
C GLU A 139 -1.21 14.76 -8.24
N ALA A 140 -1.38 16.02 -8.66
CA ALA A 140 -1.68 17.10 -7.71
C ALA A 140 -2.97 16.86 -6.92
N ALA A 141 -4.01 16.28 -7.54
CA ALA A 141 -5.23 15.94 -6.82
C ALA A 141 -5.02 14.79 -5.82
N GLN A 142 -4.23 13.77 -6.19
CA GLN A 142 -3.84 12.68 -5.29
C GLN A 142 -3.00 13.19 -4.12
N ALA A 143 -1.93 13.94 -4.41
CA ALA A 143 -1.05 14.55 -3.42
C ALA A 143 -1.82 15.44 -2.44
N ARG A 144 -2.83 16.17 -2.93
CA ARG A 144 -3.71 16.98 -2.08
C ARG A 144 -4.53 16.12 -1.12
N ARG A 145 -5.04 14.95 -1.55
CA ARG A 145 -5.76 14.02 -0.67
C ARG A 145 -4.83 13.44 0.40
N VAL A 146 -3.63 13.03 0.02
CA VAL A 146 -2.61 12.54 0.98
C VAL A 146 -2.25 13.63 1.98
N ALA A 147 -1.95 14.84 1.49
CA ALA A 147 -1.63 15.98 2.33
C ALA A 147 -2.73 16.30 3.36
N LYS A 148 -4.00 16.31 2.93
CA LYS A 148 -5.14 16.48 3.83
C LYS A 148 -5.22 15.37 4.88
N SER A 149 -4.89 14.13 4.52
CA SER A 149 -4.86 13.02 5.47
C SER A 149 -3.76 13.22 6.51
N TYR A 150 -2.54 13.58 6.09
CA TYR A 150 -1.46 13.89 7.03
C TYR A 150 -1.78 15.02 7.99
N LEU A 151 -2.37 16.11 7.50
CA LEU A 151 -2.76 17.25 8.33
C LEU A 151 -3.87 16.93 9.35
N LYS A 152 -4.59 15.82 9.20
CA LYS A 152 -5.55 15.34 10.22
C LYS A 152 -4.86 14.69 11.42
N TYR A 153 -3.69 14.08 11.22
CA TYR A 153 -3.03 13.25 12.23
C TYR A 153 -1.71 13.83 12.75
N SER A 154 -1.13 14.80 12.04
CA SER A 154 0.13 15.43 12.42
C SER A 154 0.19 16.89 11.95
N SER A 155 1.06 17.66 12.58
CA SER A 155 1.40 19.02 12.16
C SER A 155 2.57 19.01 11.18
N PHE A 156 2.50 19.89 10.17
CA PHE A 156 3.59 20.06 9.20
C PHE A 156 3.84 21.53 8.88
N SER A 157 5.11 21.88 8.72
CA SER A 157 5.46 23.08 7.97
C SER A 157 5.09 22.90 6.50
N ARG A 158 4.93 24.00 5.77
CA ARG A 158 4.64 23.94 4.32
C ARG A 158 5.74 23.16 3.58
N LYS A 159 7.00 23.44 3.90
CA LYS A 159 8.16 22.74 3.32
C LYS A 159 8.15 21.26 3.71
N GLY A 160 7.97 20.96 4.99
CA GLY A 160 7.92 19.58 5.49
C GLY A 160 6.82 18.76 4.83
N LEU A 161 5.62 19.32 4.63
CA LEU A 161 4.53 18.64 3.95
C LEU A 161 4.86 18.34 2.48
N VAL A 162 5.50 19.28 1.77
CA VAL A 162 5.96 19.04 0.39
C VAL A 162 7.03 17.97 0.35
N ASP A 163 8.01 18.04 1.24
CA ASP A 163 9.12 17.08 1.30
C ASP A 163 8.61 15.68 1.62
N GLN A 164 7.62 15.55 2.51
CA GLN A 164 6.95 14.28 2.82
C GLN A 164 6.27 13.69 1.58
N LEU A 165 5.48 14.48 0.85
CA LEU A 165 4.85 13.99 -0.38
C LEU A 165 5.88 13.56 -1.44
N VAL A 166 7.00 14.27 -1.54
CA VAL A 166 8.10 13.87 -2.44
C VAL A 166 8.71 12.53 -2.00
N PHE A 167 8.88 12.33 -0.69
CA PHE A 167 9.30 11.06 -0.13
C PHE A 167 8.32 9.92 -0.47
N ASP A 168 7.01 10.18 -0.44
CA ASP A 168 5.96 9.25 -0.85
C ASP A 168 5.88 9.03 -2.39
N GLY A 169 6.81 9.61 -3.14
CA GLY A 169 7.00 9.39 -4.56
C GLY A 169 6.21 10.32 -5.47
N PHE A 170 5.59 11.39 -4.95
CA PHE A 170 4.98 12.41 -5.80
C PHE A 170 6.06 13.26 -6.50
N PRO A 171 5.85 13.65 -7.78
CA PRO A 171 6.71 14.64 -8.41
C PRO A 171 6.70 15.95 -7.63
N LYS A 172 7.88 16.54 -7.40
CA LYS A 172 8.03 17.77 -6.58
C LYS A 172 7.11 18.92 -7.02
N ALA A 173 6.95 19.11 -8.33
CA ALA A 173 6.07 20.14 -8.87
C ALA A 173 4.59 19.90 -8.52
N GLU A 174 4.15 18.63 -8.56
CA GLU A 174 2.78 18.20 -8.23
C GLU A 174 2.51 18.32 -6.74
N ALA A 175 3.45 17.86 -5.90
CA ALA A 175 3.40 18.03 -4.45
C ALA A 175 3.35 19.51 -4.04
N THR A 176 4.19 20.34 -4.66
CA THR A 176 4.22 21.79 -4.41
C THR A 176 2.88 22.43 -4.77
N ARG A 177 2.33 22.11 -5.95
CA ARG A 177 1.02 22.64 -6.40
C ARG A 177 -0.12 22.17 -5.51
N ALA A 178 -0.10 20.90 -5.09
CA ALA A 178 -1.10 20.34 -4.19
C ALA A 178 -1.14 21.09 -2.86
N VAL A 179 0.03 21.28 -2.24
CA VAL A 179 0.16 21.99 -0.96
C VAL A 179 -0.14 23.48 -1.09
N GLN A 180 0.30 24.12 -2.18
CA GLN A 180 0.01 25.53 -2.47
C GLN A 180 -1.48 25.86 -2.51
N GLY A 181 -2.28 24.96 -3.06
CA GLY A 181 -3.72 25.20 -3.18
C GLY A 181 -4.51 24.78 -1.93
N LEU A 182 -3.87 24.31 -0.85
CA LEU A 182 -4.54 24.04 0.42
C LEU A 182 -4.78 25.34 1.18
N ASP A 183 -5.93 25.42 1.83
CA ASP A 183 -6.22 26.46 2.82
C ASP A 183 -5.78 25.95 4.19
N VAL A 184 -4.53 26.27 4.56
CA VAL A 184 -3.89 25.80 5.80
C VAL A 184 -3.26 26.97 6.51
N ASP A 185 -3.65 27.20 7.76
CA ASP A 185 -2.94 28.15 8.62
C ASP A 185 -1.66 27.50 9.17
N TYR A 186 -0.54 27.83 8.55
CA TYR A 186 0.77 27.32 9.00
C TYR A 186 1.27 27.93 10.31
N ARG A 187 0.63 28.97 10.86
CA ARG A 187 0.88 29.42 12.24
C ARG A 187 0.22 28.47 13.23
N GLU A 188 -1.02 28.05 12.97
CA GLU A 188 -1.72 27.02 13.75
C GLU A 188 -0.97 25.68 13.70
N GLN A 189 -0.45 25.30 12.53
CA GLN A 189 0.39 24.10 12.42
C GLN A 189 1.67 24.21 13.27
N ALA A 190 2.32 25.37 13.28
CA ALA A 190 3.50 25.60 14.11
C ALA A 190 3.17 25.50 15.61
N GLU A 191 2.02 26.00 16.04
CA GLU A 191 1.53 25.85 17.42
C GLU A 191 1.33 24.38 17.78
N LYS A 192 0.63 23.60 16.94
CA LYS A 192 0.44 22.14 17.17
C LYS A 192 1.77 21.41 17.31
N SER A 193 2.74 21.73 16.45
CA SER A 193 4.09 21.17 16.49
C SER A 193 4.82 21.57 17.78
N ALA A 194 4.68 22.83 18.20
CA ALA A 194 5.28 23.35 19.42
C ALA A 194 4.71 22.67 20.67
N THR A 195 3.39 22.50 20.73
CA THR A 195 2.70 21.79 21.82
C THR A 195 3.19 20.35 21.93
N LYS A 196 3.40 19.66 20.81
CA LYS A 196 3.97 18.30 20.82
C LYS A 196 5.38 18.27 21.42
N HIS A 197 6.27 19.17 20.99
CA HIS A 197 7.63 19.25 21.55
C HIS A 197 7.63 19.51 23.07
N LEU A 198 6.68 20.33 23.55
CA LEU A 198 6.53 20.63 24.97
C LEU A 198 5.95 19.48 25.81
N GLN A 199 5.17 18.58 25.20
CA GLN A 199 4.72 17.35 25.85
C GLN A 199 5.87 16.38 26.13
N GLU A 200 6.87 16.34 25.24
CA GLU A 200 8.00 15.42 25.35
C GLU A 200 9.09 15.93 26.30
N LYS A 201 9.32 17.25 26.34
CA LYS A 201 10.35 17.87 27.17
C LYS A 201 10.02 19.32 27.53
N LYS A 202 10.50 19.78 28.70
CA LYS A 202 10.50 21.20 29.05
C LYS A 202 11.61 21.91 28.26
N VAL A 203 11.22 22.68 27.24
CA VAL A 203 12.13 23.40 26.35
C VAL A 203 12.00 24.91 26.59
N PRO A 204 13.07 25.72 26.63
CA PRO A 204 12.99 27.18 26.62
C PRO A 204 12.41 27.74 25.31
N GLU A 205 11.77 28.93 25.33
CA GLU A 205 11.07 29.44 24.14
C GLU A 205 11.99 29.63 22.94
N LYS A 206 13.20 30.16 23.19
CA LYS A 206 14.21 30.36 22.15
C LYS A 206 14.60 29.05 21.47
N GLU A 207 14.78 27.97 22.25
CA GLU A 207 15.11 26.65 21.70
C GLU A 207 13.91 26.07 20.93
N LEU A 208 12.70 26.24 21.44
CA LEU A 208 11.47 25.80 20.77
C LEU A 208 11.29 26.47 19.40
N VAL A 209 11.60 27.77 19.29
CA VAL A 209 11.58 28.49 18.01
C VAL A 209 12.61 27.91 17.03
N GLU A 210 13.82 27.58 17.47
CA GLU A 210 14.83 26.96 16.60
C GLU A 210 14.42 25.55 16.16
N MET A 211 13.86 24.74 17.06
CA MET A 211 13.32 23.41 16.71
C MET A 211 12.24 23.51 15.63
N LEU A 212 11.31 24.46 15.74
CA LEU A 212 10.30 24.68 14.70
C LEU A 212 10.91 25.14 13.37
N ARG A 213 12.02 25.89 13.40
CA ARG A 213 12.73 26.26 12.16
C ARG A 213 13.40 25.04 11.52
N GLU A 214 13.93 24.13 12.32
CA GLU A 214 14.45 22.83 11.85
C GLU A 214 13.34 21.96 11.25
N ASP A 215 12.13 21.98 11.84
CA ASP A 215 10.91 21.38 11.29
C ASP A 215 10.43 22.06 9.98
N GLY A 216 11.10 23.12 9.54
CA GLY A 216 10.89 23.81 8.27
C GLY A 216 9.88 24.96 8.31
N TYR A 217 9.44 25.40 9.49
CA TYR A 217 8.62 26.60 9.62
C TYR A 217 9.45 27.88 9.34
N THR A 218 8.81 28.90 8.76
CA THR A 218 9.45 30.22 8.65
C THR A 218 9.67 30.82 10.04
N SER A 219 10.63 31.74 10.19
CA SER A 219 10.90 32.37 11.49
C SER A 219 9.68 33.09 12.08
N ALA A 220 8.79 33.63 11.25
CA ALA A 220 7.54 34.25 11.70
C ALA A 220 6.53 33.20 12.23
N GLN A 221 6.38 32.08 11.53
CA GLN A 221 5.51 30.98 11.97
C GLN A 221 6.04 30.32 13.25
N ALA A 222 7.34 30.04 13.30
CA ALA A 222 7.98 29.44 14.47
C ALA A 222 7.82 30.30 15.73
N ARG A 223 8.06 31.62 15.63
CA ARG A 223 7.82 32.54 16.75
C ARG A 223 6.35 32.59 17.17
N ALA A 224 5.44 32.69 16.21
CA ALA A 224 4.01 32.73 16.50
C ALA A 224 3.53 31.43 17.19
N GLY A 225 3.91 30.27 16.65
CA GLY A 225 3.53 28.96 17.19
C GLY A 225 4.13 28.70 18.58
N ALA A 226 5.41 29.01 18.79
CA ALA A 226 6.06 28.84 20.10
C ALA A 226 5.42 29.71 21.20
N LYS A 227 5.00 30.93 20.85
CA LYS A 227 4.28 31.82 21.76
C LYS A 227 2.87 31.30 22.04
N ALA A 228 2.14 30.89 21.00
CA ALA A 228 0.77 30.40 21.12
C ALA A 228 0.68 29.14 21.99
N ALA A 229 1.61 28.19 21.83
CA ALA A 229 1.65 26.94 22.61
C ALA A 229 1.95 27.12 24.12
N ARG A 230 2.22 28.35 24.58
CA ARG A 230 2.53 28.69 25.98
C ARG A 230 1.50 29.61 26.63
N GLY A 231 0.64 30.24 25.83
CA GLY A 231 -0.43 31.11 26.30
C GLY A 231 -1.62 30.27 26.77
#